data_AF-A0A6P3RRF0-F1
#
_entry.id   AF-A0A6P3RRF0-F1
#
_cell.length_a   1.000
_cell.length_b   1.000
_cell.length_c   1.000
_cell.angle_alpha   90.00
_cell.angle_beta   90.00
_cell.angle_gamma   90.00
#
_symmetry.space_group_name_H-M   'P 1'
#
loop_
_entity.id
_entity.type
_entity.pdbx_description
1 polymer ?
#
loop_
_entity_poly.entity_id
_entity_poly.type
_entity_poly.pdbx_seq_one_letter_code
_entity_poly.pdbx_strand_id
1 'polypeptide(L)'
;MGPYSMFCRLLHTWAGVYTPRQVADKVKRFFSKYSVNRHKMTTLTPAYHAENYSPDDNRFDPRPFLYRSGWPWQFRCVDTQVLQLERGQRQDLDGVD
;
A
#
# COMPACT_ATOMS: atom_id res chain seq x y z
N MET A 1 1.30 -8.55 1.98
CA MET A 1 -0.04 -7.96 1.75
C MET A 1 -0.01 -7.14 0.47
N GLY A 2 -1.12 -7.07 -0.29
CA GLY A 2 -1.22 -6.20 -1.47
C GLY A 2 -1.63 -4.75 -1.11
N PRO A 3 -1.73 -3.83 -2.10
CA PRO A 3 -2.02 -2.42 -1.85
C PRO A 3 -3.31 -2.17 -1.07
N TYR A 4 -4.42 -2.79 -1.49
CA TYR A 4 -5.72 -2.60 -0.85
C TYR A 4 -5.75 -3.15 0.59
N SER A 5 -5.25 -4.37 0.79
CA SER A 5 -5.20 -4.98 2.13
C SER A 5 -4.29 -4.21 3.08
N MET A 6 -3.16 -3.67 2.59
CA MET A 6 -2.27 -2.81 3.38
C MET A 6 -3.00 -1.52 3.78
N PHE A 7 -3.72 -0.88 2.85
CA PHE A 7 -4.54 0.28 3.13
C PHE A 7 -5.58 -0.01 4.23
N CYS A 8 -6.38 -1.08 4.10
CA CYS A 8 -7.38 -1.44 5.12
C CYS A 8 -6.76 -1.69 6.50
N ARG A 9 -5.58 -2.35 6.55
CA ARG A 9 -4.89 -2.58 7.83
C ARG A 9 -4.38 -1.29 8.46
N LEU A 10 -3.76 -0.42 7.66
CA LEU A 10 -3.18 0.83 8.14
C LEU A 10 -4.24 1.87 8.51
N LEU A 11 -5.40 1.86 7.86
CA LEU A 11 -6.55 2.68 8.27
C LEU A 11 -6.89 2.50 9.75
N HIS A 12 -6.95 1.24 10.21
CA HIS A 12 -7.23 0.94 11.61
C HIS A 12 -6.00 1.18 12.50
N THR A 13 -4.82 0.79 12.02
CA THR A 13 -3.57 0.88 12.82
C THR A 13 -3.16 2.33 13.09
N TRP A 14 -3.45 3.24 12.16
CA TRP A 14 -3.12 4.67 12.26
C TRP A 14 -4.35 5.56 12.45
N ALA A 15 -5.46 4.98 12.93
CA ALA A 15 -6.66 5.74 13.27
C ALA A 15 -6.31 6.84 14.28
N GLY A 16 -6.83 8.05 14.08
CA GLY A 16 -6.55 9.23 14.91
C GLY A 16 -5.23 9.95 14.62
N VAL A 17 -4.31 9.35 13.86
CA VAL A 17 -3.03 10.00 13.46
C VAL A 17 -3.07 10.49 12.02
N TYR A 18 -3.69 9.73 11.11
CA TYR A 18 -3.78 10.06 9.69
C TYR A 18 -5.22 9.95 9.17
N THR A 19 -5.57 10.81 8.21
CA THR A 19 -6.84 10.70 7.49
C THR A 19 -6.81 9.53 6.49
N PRO A 20 -7.98 8.98 6.09
CA PRO A 20 -8.03 7.92 5.09
C PRO A 20 -7.26 8.26 3.80
N ARG A 21 -7.36 9.52 3.34
CA ARG A 21 -6.65 10.02 2.17
C ARG A 21 -5.14 10.01 2.33
N GLN A 22 -4.63 10.44 3.49
CA GLN A 22 -3.19 10.42 3.78
C GLN A 22 -2.64 8.99 3.84
N VAL A 23 -3.40 8.04 4.40
CA VAL A 23 -3.01 6.62 4.41
C VAL A 23 -2.97 6.08 2.97
N ALA A 24 -3.97 6.38 2.16
CA ALA A 24 -4.02 5.99 0.75
C ALA A 24 -2.80 6.50 -0.04
N ASP A 25 -2.45 7.78 0.11
CA ASP A 25 -1.29 8.37 -0.57
C ASP A 25 0.02 7.71 -0.19
N LYS A 26 0.22 7.40 1.11
CA LYS A 26 1.40 6.68 1.59
C LYS A 26 1.49 5.27 1.01
N VAL A 27 0.38 4.53 0.97
CA VAL A 27 0.33 3.17 0.41
C VAL A 27 0.59 3.20 -1.10
N LYS A 28 -0.05 4.11 -1.83
CA LYS A 28 0.19 4.30 -3.28
C LYS A 28 1.65 4.62 -3.56
N ARG A 29 2.23 5.55 -2.81
CA ARG A 29 3.64 5.93 -2.95
C ARG A 29 4.57 4.75 -2.71
N PHE A 30 4.32 3.97 -1.66
CA PHE A 30 5.10 2.75 -1.36
C PHE A 30 5.06 1.77 -2.53
N PHE A 31 3.88 1.39 -3.00
CA PHE A 31 3.75 0.38 -4.07
C PHE A 31 4.26 0.87 -5.43
N SER A 32 4.09 2.15 -5.77
CA SER A 32 4.67 2.71 -6.99
C SER A 32 6.19 2.71 -6.94
N LYS A 33 6.82 3.12 -5.83
CA LYS A 33 8.28 3.08 -5.70
C LYS A 33 8.82 1.66 -5.62
N TYR A 34 8.14 0.76 -4.90
CA TYR A 34 8.48 -0.66 -4.84
C TYR A 34 8.48 -1.29 -6.25
N SER A 35 7.37 -1.13 -6.98
CA SER A 35 7.18 -1.75 -8.30
C SER A 35 8.16 -1.22 -9.36
N VAL A 36 8.40 0.09 -9.42
CA VAL A 36 9.37 0.69 -10.35
C VAL A 36 10.78 0.19 -10.08
N ASN A 37 11.15 -0.02 -8.81
CA ASN A 37 12.51 -0.40 -8.44
C ASN A 37 12.71 -1.91 -8.27
N ARG A 38 11.68 -2.76 -8.46
CA ARG A 38 11.81 -4.19 -8.16
C ARG A 38 12.90 -4.88 -8.98
N HIS A 39 13.13 -4.45 -10.23
CA HIS A 39 14.23 -4.93 -11.06
C HIS A 39 15.62 -4.80 -10.42
N LYS A 40 15.81 -3.89 -9.44
CA LYS A 40 17.10 -3.78 -8.72
C LYS A 40 17.35 -4.97 -7.78
N MET A 41 16.30 -5.69 -7.41
CA MET A 41 16.41 -6.86 -6.53
C MET A 41 16.94 -8.09 -7.27
N THR A 42 16.81 -8.15 -8.60
CA THR A 42 17.30 -9.29 -9.40
C THR A 42 18.82 -9.31 -9.53
N THR A 43 19.46 -8.17 -9.32
CA THR A 43 20.92 -7.99 -9.41
C THR A 43 21.55 -7.56 -8.09
N LEU A 44 20.77 -7.60 -6.99
CA LEU A 44 21.26 -7.24 -5.67
C LEU A 44 22.30 -8.26 -5.19
N THR A 45 23.36 -7.78 -4.55
CA THR A 45 24.39 -8.63 -3.93
C THR A 45 23.75 -9.59 -2.91
N PRO A 46 24.09 -10.88 -2.93
CA PRO A 46 23.63 -11.82 -1.91
C PRO A 46 23.97 -11.34 -0.50
N ALA A 47 23.02 -11.45 0.42
CA ALA A 47 23.16 -11.01 1.80
C ALA A 47 22.78 -12.13 2.78
N TYR A 48 23.27 -12.03 4.02
CA TYR A 48 22.88 -12.94 5.10
C TYR A 48 21.39 -12.80 5.40
N HIS A 49 20.70 -13.95 5.54
CA HIS A 49 19.29 -13.96 5.88
C HIS A 49 19.11 -13.85 7.39
N ALA A 50 18.60 -12.70 7.85
CA ALA A 50 18.32 -12.44 9.26
C ALA A 50 16.83 -12.27 9.57
N GLU A 51 16.02 -11.83 8.60
CA GLU A 51 14.62 -11.42 8.81
C GLU A 51 13.67 -12.09 7.83
N ASN A 52 12.51 -12.52 8.36
CA ASN A 52 11.46 -13.21 7.61
C ASN A 52 10.70 -12.32 6.62
N TYR A 53 11.04 -11.03 6.52
CA TYR A 53 10.47 -10.09 5.54
C TYR A 53 11.49 -9.66 4.49
N SER A 54 12.61 -10.37 4.35
CA SER A 54 13.64 -10.06 3.36
C SER A 54 13.05 -10.01 1.94
N PRO A 55 13.37 -8.98 1.13
CA PRO A 55 12.91 -8.88 -0.24
C PRO A 55 13.79 -9.65 -1.25
N ASP A 56 14.70 -10.51 -0.80
CA ASP A 56 15.66 -11.25 -1.64
C ASP A 56 14.96 -12.14 -2.68
N ASP A 57 15.09 -11.74 -3.94
CA ASP A 57 14.44 -12.36 -5.10
C ASP A 57 15.10 -13.69 -5.52
N ASN A 58 16.33 -13.98 -5.07
CA ASN A 58 17.05 -15.18 -5.48
C ASN A 58 16.60 -16.45 -4.74
N ARG A 59 16.07 -16.29 -3.51
CA ARG A 59 15.82 -17.44 -2.62
C ARG A 59 14.52 -17.35 -1.82
N PHE A 60 14.13 -16.16 -1.37
CA PHE A 60 13.13 -16.04 -0.31
C PHE A 60 11.81 -15.40 -0.77
N ASP A 61 11.87 -14.31 -1.54
CA ASP A 61 10.68 -13.58 -2.00
C ASP A 61 10.65 -13.53 -3.54
N PRO A 62 10.37 -14.66 -4.23
CA PRO A 62 10.29 -14.68 -5.68
C PRO A 62 9.09 -13.85 -6.16
N ARG A 63 9.36 -12.80 -6.94
CA ARG A 63 8.34 -11.85 -7.42
C ARG A 63 8.57 -11.49 -8.88
N PRO A 64 7.51 -11.09 -9.63
CA PRO A 64 7.70 -10.38 -10.89
C PRO A 64 8.56 -9.13 -10.67
N PHE A 65 9.44 -8.80 -11.62
CA PHE A 65 10.22 -7.55 -11.58
C PHE A 65 9.72 -6.48 -12.56
N LEU A 66 8.95 -6.89 -13.58
CA LEU A 66 8.28 -5.99 -14.52
C LEU A 66 6.81 -5.82 -14.12
N TYR A 67 6.52 -4.80 -13.32
CA TYR A 67 5.18 -4.49 -12.86
C TYR A 67 4.52 -3.34 -13.65
N ARG A 68 3.19 -3.36 -13.72
CA ARG A 68 2.39 -2.16 -14.05
C ARG A 68 2.36 -1.22 -12.84
N SER A 69 3.36 -0.35 -12.72
CA SER A 69 3.61 0.52 -11.54
C SER A 69 2.49 1.50 -11.17
N GLY A 70 1.51 1.70 -12.05
CA GLY A 70 0.31 2.49 -11.78
C GLY A 70 -0.79 1.74 -11.03
N TRP A 71 -0.69 0.41 -10.83
CA TRP A 71 -1.62 -0.41 -10.04
C TRP A 71 -3.11 -0.02 -10.19
N PRO A 72 -3.65 0.03 -11.42
CA PRO A 72 -4.86 0.79 -11.73
C PRO A 72 -6.09 0.27 -11.00
N TRP A 73 -6.21 -1.06 -10.91
CA TRP A 73 -7.35 -1.70 -10.28
C TRP A 73 -7.28 -1.53 -8.77
N GLN A 74 -6.11 -1.81 -8.18
CA GLN A 74 -5.89 -1.73 -6.74
C GLN A 74 -6.03 -0.30 -6.23
N PHE A 75 -5.46 0.68 -6.94
CA PHE A 75 -5.55 2.09 -6.56
C PHE A 75 -6.96 2.62 -6.69
N ARG A 76 -7.71 2.20 -7.73
CA ARG A 76 -9.14 2.51 -7.84
C ARG A 76 -9.93 1.94 -6.66
N CYS A 77 -9.68 0.70 -6.23
CA CYS A 77 -10.35 0.13 -5.05
C CYS A 77 -10.06 0.95 -3.78
N VAL A 78 -8.80 1.39 -3.59
CA VAL A 78 -8.42 2.27 -2.48
C VAL A 78 -9.17 3.60 -2.57
N ASP A 79 -9.21 4.23 -3.76
CA ASP A 79 -9.88 5.51 -3.96
C ASP A 79 -11.39 5.43 -3.70
N THR A 80 -12.05 4.37 -4.18
CA THR A 80 -13.47 4.13 -3.89
C THR A 80 -13.71 4.04 -2.39
N GLN A 81 -12.85 3.33 -1.65
CA GLN A 81 -13.00 3.18 -0.21
C GLN A 81 -12.75 4.50 0.54
N VAL A 82 -11.75 5.29 0.12
CA VAL A 82 -11.51 6.63 0.68
C VAL A 82 -12.73 7.53 0.49
N LEU A 83 -13.31 7.55 -0.72
CA LEU A 83 -14.50 8.34 -1.01
C LEU A 83 -15.71 7.93 -0.17
N GLN A 84 -15.89 6.63 0.10
CA GLN A 84 -16.96 6.14 0.98
C GLN A 84 -16.78 6.61 2.41
N LEU A 85 -15.57 6.52 2.95
CA LEU A 85 -15.26 6.94 4.33
C LEU A 85 -15.46 8.44 4.53
N GLU A 86 -15.04 9.26 3.56
CA GLU A 86 -15.21 10.72 3.63
C GLU A 86 -16.68 11.14 3.51
N ARG A 87 -17.48 10.42 2.71
CA ARG A 87 -18.93 10.64 2.64
C ARG A 87 -19.63 10.30 3.95
N GLY A 88 -19.25 9.19 4.59
CA GLY A 88 -19.78 8.81 5.91
C GLY A 88 -19.45 9.85 6.97
N GLN A 89 -18.19 10.30 7.04
CA GLN A 89 -17.78 11.35 7.98
C GLN A 89 -18.57 12.66 7.81
N ARG A 90 -18.94 13.03 6.58
CA ARG A 90 -19.74 14.23 6.33
C ARG A 90 -21.19 14.05 6.81
N GLN A 91 -21.79 12.88 6.58
CA GLN A 91 -23.15 12.58 7.03
C GLN A 91 -23.25 12.51 8.57
N ASP A 92 -22.23 11.98 9.24
CA ASP A 92 -22.18 11.93 10.71
C ASP A 92 -22.10 13.32 11.34
N LEU A 93 -21.50 14.30 10.66
CA LEU A 93 -21.42 15.69 11.12
C LEU A 93 -22.74 16.46 10.90
N ASP A 94 -23.43 16.18 9.79
CA ASP A 94 -24.69 16.85 9.43
C ASP A 94 -25.91 16.33 10.23
N GLY A 95 -25.78 15.21 10.96
CA GLY A 95 -26.86 14.56 11.73
C GLY A 95 -26.87 14.85 13.24
N VAL A 96 -26.05 15.79 13.70
CA VAL A 96 -25.90 16.15 15.14
C VAL A 96 -26.63 17.47 15.49
N ASP A 97 -27.46 17.98 14.58
CA ASP A 97 -28.39 19.11 14.81
C ASP A 97 -29.81 18.64 15.18
#